data_AF-S2VLC0-F1
#
_entry.id   AF-S2VLC0-F1
#
_cell.length_a   1.000
_cell.length_b   1.000
_cell.length_c   1.000
_cell.angle_alpha   90.00
_cell.angle_beta   90.00
_cell.angle_gamma   90.00
#
_symmetry.space_group_name_H-M   'P 1'
#
loop_
_entity.id
_entity.type
_entity.pdbx_description
1 polymer ?
#
loop_
_entity_poly.entity_id
_entity_poly.type
_entity_poly.pdbx_seq_one_letter_code
_entity_poly.pdbx_strand_id
1 'polypeptide(L)'
;MVNARLDERANEFAAHLQRIGELIEPGFSLSRQSVAKAAFPAIRLSGDIHVAHLLTIRFDYEVFLNQETGLLAVNESTFSVIHGRVGKEPLVRWDYIRSPRSNIPCAHVQVHSHRDEWTHALLLGGNHSRRSRRRTKNNARTPRIADVHFPVGGRRFRPCLEEIILFVIDEFGAACTPQARKALQHGIQEWDENQLRAAVRNNPTIALQAFEA
;
A
#
# COMPACT_ATOMS: atom_id res chain seq x y z
N MET A 1 19.08 -18.15 -15.74
CA MET A 1 18.40 -18.64 -14.51
C MET A 1 17.84 -17.53 -13.64
N VAL A 2 18.61 -16.47 -13.31
CA VAL A 2 18.13 -15.35 -12.46
C VAL A 2 16.88 -14.67 -13.01
N ASN A 3 16.86 -14.32 -14.30
CA ASN A 3 15.70 -13.66 -14.91
C ASN A 3 14.44 -14.52 -14.88
N ALA A 4 14.56 -15.82 -15.15
CA ALA A 4 13.41 -16.75 -15.10
C ALA A 4 12.79 -16.85 -13.71
N ARG A 5 13.62 -16.91 -12.65
CA ARG A 5 13.15 -16.91 -11.26
C ARG A 5 12.55 -15.56 -10.84
N LEU A 6 13.14 -14.46 -11.30
CA LEU A 6 12.57 -13.12 -11.09
C LEU A 6 11.20 -13.02 -11.74
N ASP A 7 11.05 -13.44 -12.99
CA ASP A 7 9.78 -13.43 -13.72
C ASP A 7 8.73 -14.29 -13.00
N GLU A 8 9.07 -15.51 -12.60
CA GLU A 8 8.20 -16.42 -11.84
C GLU A 8 7.69 -15.77 -10.54
N ARG A 9 8.60 -15.28 -9.68
CA ARG A 9 8.23 -14.68 -8.40
C ARG A 9 7.48 -13.37 -8.56
N ALA A 10 7.86 -12.55 -9.54
CA ALA A 10 7.12 -11.32 -9.83
C ALA A 10 5.72 -11.61 -10.38
N ASN A 11 5.52 -12.72 -11.12
CA ASN A 11 4.20 -13.14 -11.59
C ASN A 11 3.31 -13.63 -10.44
N GLU A 12 3.85 -14.37 -9.48
CA GLU A 12 3.13 -14.75 -8.25
C GLU A 12 2.65 -13.51 -7.49
N PHE A 13 3.54 -12.53 -7.31
CA PHE A 13 3.20 -11.28 -6.63
C PHE A 13 2.22 -10.41 -7.44
N ALA A 14 2.39 -10.33 -8.76
CA ALA A 14 1.45 -9.64 -9.64
C ALA A 14 0.04 -10.27 -9.57
N ALA A 15 -0.06 -11.61 -9.57
CA ALA A 15 -1.33 -12.31 -9.43
C ALA A 15 -1.99 -12.08 -8.07
N HIS A 16 -1.20 -11.91 -7.00
CA HIS A 16 -1.70 -11.45 -5.71
C HIS A 16 -2.29 -10.04 -5.79
N LEU A 17 -1.52 -9.06 -6.28
CA LEU A 17 -1.97 -7.67 -6.42
C LEU A 17 -3.20 -7.54 -7.34
N GLN A 18 -3.25 -8.30 -8.43
CA GLN A 18 -4.41 -8.38 -9.33
C GLN A 18 -5.67 -8.80 -8.58
N ARG A 19 -5.61 -9.91 -7.84
CA ARG A 19 -6.74 -10.40 -7.03
C ARG A 19 -7.17 -9.37 -5.99
N ILE A 20 -6.23 -8.71 -5.32
CA ILE A 20 -6.53 -7.67 -4.32
C ILE A 20 -7.23 -6.47 -4.95
N GLY A 21 -6.80 -6.02 -6.13
CA GLY A 21 -7.49 -4.94 -6.86
C GLY A 21 -8.91 -5.33 -7.28
N GLU A 22 -9.09 -6.56 -7.77
CA GLU A 22 -10.40 -7.11 -8.19
C GLU A 22 -11.42 -7.21 -7.05
N LEU A 23 -10.97 -7.35 -5.79
CA LEU A 23 -11.85 -7.31 -4.62
C LEU A 23 -12.59 -5.98 -4.46
N ILE A 24 -12.02 -4.90 -5.00
CA ILE A 24 -12.54 -3.54 -4.88
C ILE A 24 -13.13 -3.06 -6.22
N GLU A 25 -12.43 -3.31 -7.31
CA GLU A 25 -12.84 -2.98 -8.67
C GLU A 25 -12.76 -4.24 -9.54
N PRO A 26 -13.87 -4.94 -9.82
CA PRO A 26 -13.85 -6.20 -10.58
C PRO A 26 -13.21 -6.13 -11.98
N GLY A 27 -13.13 -4.94 -12.57
CA GLY A 27 -12.47 -4.68 -13.86
C GLY A 27 -11.02 -4.20 -13.73
N PHE A 28 -10.42 -4.26 -12.54
CA PHE A 28 -9.05 -3.83 -12.28
C PHE A 28 -8.07 -4.57 -13.19
N SER A 29 -7.03 -3.87 -13.64
CA SER A 29 -5.95 -4.46 -14.44
C SER A 29 -4.61 -3.91 -14.01
N LEU A 30 -3.71 -4.82 -13.64
CA LEU A 30 -2.34 -4.52 -13.26
C LEU A 30 -1.45 -4.37 -14.49
N SER A 31 -0.59 -3.35 -14.49
CA SER A 31 0.47 -3.15 -15.47
C SER A 31 1.80 -3.72 -14.98
N ARG A 32 2.49 -4.44 -15.85
CA ARG A 32 3.81 -5.05 -15.60
C ARG A 32 4.81 -4.61 -16.67
N GLN A 33 5.97 -4.14 -16.24
CA GLN A 33 7.01 -3.65 -17.14
C GLN A 33 8.40 -4.02 -16.63
N SER A 34 9.32 -4.41 -17.51
CA SER A 34 10.73 -4.59 -17.13
C SER A 34 11.42 -3.22 -16.97
N VAL A 35 12.27 -3.07 -15.97
CA VAL A 35 12.97 -1.81 -15.70
C VAL A 35 14.33 -1.79 -16.41
N ALA A 36 14.43 -1.05 -17.51
CA ALA A 36 15.61 -1.03 -18.37
C ALA A 36 16.84 -0.30 -17.78
N LYS A 37 16.65 0.59 -16.78
CA LYS A 37 17.72 1.42 -16.18
C LYS A 37 18.01 1.07 -14.71
N ALA A 38 17.68 -0.14 -14.27
CA ALA A 38 17.98 -0.57 -12.92
C ALA A 38 19.43 -1.10 -12.81
N ALA A 39 20.05 -0.95 -11.65
CA ALA A 39 21.39 -1.50 -11.37
C ALA A 39 21.42 -3.04 -11.37
N PHE A 40 20.24 -3.67 -11.32
CA PHE A 40 19.99 -5.10 -11.36
C PHE A 40 18.66 -5.36 -12.10
N PRO A 41 18.41 -6.57 -12.63
CA PRO A 41 17.13 -6.91 -13.22
C PRO A 41 15.98 -6.66 -12.24
N ALA A 42 15.04 -5.81 -12.64
CA ALA A 42 13.88 -5.43 -11.84
C ALA A 42 12.61 -5.36 -12.71
N ILE A 43 11.47 -5.58 -12.07
CA ILE A 43 10.14 -5.53 -12.68
C ILE A 43 9.33 -4.47 -11.93
N ARG A 44 8.65 -3.63 -12.69
CA ARG A 44 7.69 -2.66 -12.19
C ARG A 44 6.28 -3.24 -12.28
N LEU A 45 5.56 -3.21 -11.17
CA LEU A 45 4.16 -3.62 -11.05
C LEU A 45 3.36 -2.41 -10.57
N SER A 46 2.38 -1.96 -11.35
CA SER A 46 1.62 -0.75 -11.04
C SER A 46 0.15 -0.90 -11.40
N GLY A 47 -0.70 -0.10 -10.77
CA GLY A 47 -2.13 -0.11 -11.06
C GLY A 47 -2.88 0.99 -10.34
N ASP A 48 -4.04 1.32 -10.89
CA ASP A 48 -4.99 2.26 -10.32
C ASP A 48 -6.26 1.49 -9.95
N ILE A 49 -6.60 1.46 -8.66
CA ILE A 49 -7.83 0.86 -8.16
C ILE A 49 -8.82 2.00 -7.91
N HIS A 50 -9.92 2.03 -8.65
CA HIS A 50 -10.91 3.06 -8.51
C HIS A 50 -11.96 2.70 -7.46
N VAL A 51 -12.06 3.53 -6.43
CA VAL A 51 -12.98 3.36 -5.32
C VAL A 51 -14.15 4.30 -5.51
N ALA A 52 -15.27 3.73 -5.99
CA ALA A 52 -16.43 4.49 -6.44
C ALA A 52 -16.05 5.54 -7.50
N HIS A 53 -16.58 6.76 -7.40
CA HIS A 53 -16.27 7.87 -8.31
C HIS A 53 -15.33 8.91 -7.69
N LEU A 54 -15.00 8.78 -6.41
CA LEU A 54 -14.37 9.85 -5.64
C LEU A 54 -12.89 9.62 -5.35
N LEU A 55 -12.42 8.38 -5.30
CA LEU A 55 -11.05 8.09 -4.91
C LEU A 55 -10.40 7.09 -5.87
N THR A 56 -9.11 7.28 -6.10
CA THR A 56 -8.26 6.31 -6.80
C THR A 56 -7.10 5.94 -5.89
N ILE A 57 -6.88 4.64 -5.69
CA ILE A 57 -5.70 4.11 -5.03
C ILE A 57 -4.72 3.71 -6.13
N ARG A 58 -3.67 4.50 -6.32
CA ARG A 58 -2.58 4.18 -7.24
C ARG A 58 -1.48 3.49 -6.46
N PHE A 59 -0.98 2.36 -6.97
CA PHE A 59 0.20 1.72 -6.45
C PHE A 59 1.26 1.53 -7.52
N ASP A 60 2.51 1.52 -7.08
CA ASP A 60 3.67 1.25 -7.88
C ASP A 60 4.68 0.48 -7.05
N TYR A 61 5.18 -0.63 -7.55
CA TYR A 61 6.25 -1.41 -6.96
C TYR A 61 7.35 -1.60 -7.98
N GLU A 62 8.59 -1.37 -7.57
CA GLU A 62 9.76 -1.91 -8.24
C GLU A 62 10.28 -3.10 -7.42
N VAL A 63 10.27 -4.29 -8.01
CA VAL A 63 10.72 -5.53 -7.37
C VAL A 63 11.91 -6.14 -8.10
N PHE A 64 12.78 -6.79 -7.33
CA PHE A 64 13.95 -7.48 -7.85
C PHE A 64 14.19 -8.79 -7.09
N LEU A 65 15.01 -9.67 -7.65
CA LEU A 65 15.40 -10.91 -6.99
C LEU A 65 16.68 -10.67 -6.18
N ASN A 66 16.60 -10.81 -4.86
CA ASN A 66 17.78 -10.75 -4.00
C ASN A 66 18.61 -12.03 -4.23
N GLN A 67 19.87 -11.86 -4.68
CA GLN A 67 20.74 -12.98 -5.06
C GLN A 67 21.14 -13.86 -3.88
N GLU A 68 21.34 -13.28 -2.70
CA GLU A 68 21.79 -14.00 -1.50
C GLU A 68 20.68 -14.90 -0.94
N THR A 69 19.43 -14.42 -1.00
CA THR A 69 18.28 -15.12 -0.40
C THR A 69 17.45 -15.89 -1.42
N GLY A 70 17.58 -15.58 -2.72
CA GLY A 70 16.74 -16.12 -3.78
C GLY A 70 15.27 -15.69 -3.69
N LEU A 71 14.96 -14.65 -2.90
CA LEU A 71 13.60 -14.16 -2.67
C LEU A 71 13.33 -12.86 -3.42
N LEU A 72 12.05 -12.63 -3.73
CA LEU A 72 11.61 -11.36 -4.26
C LEU A 72 11.70 -10.28 -3.18
N ALA A 73 12.25 -9.13 -3.55
CA ALA A 73 12.47 -8.00 -2.68
C ALA A 73 11.94 -6.73 -3.33
N VAL A 74 11.34 -5.85 -2.53
CA VAL A 74 10.93 -4.52 -2.99
C VAL A 74 12.15 -3.60 -2.98
N ASN A 75 12.45 -2.99 -4.12
CA ASN A 75 13.41 -1.88 -4.22
C ASN A 75 12.73 -0.56 -3.87
N GLU A 76 11.59 -0.30 -4.50
CA GLU A 76 10.76 0.89 -4.27
C GLU A 76 9.28 0.49 -4.22
N SER A 77 8.49 1.19 -3.40
CA SER A 77 7.04 1.11 -3.49
C SER A 77 6.40 2.45 -3.19
N THR A 78 5.36 2.81 -3.93
CA THR A 78 4.59 4.02 -3.76
C THR A 78 3.11 3.67 -3.70
N PHE A 79 2.40 4.19 -2.70
CA PHE A 79 0.93 4.12 -2.64
C PHE A 79 0.37 5.53 -2.56
N SER A 80 -0.55 5.89 -3.45
CA SER A 80 -1.16 7.20 -3.53
C SER A 80 -2.67 7.08 -3.42
N VAL A 81 -3.29 7.87 -2.55
CA VAL A 81 -4.74 8.07 -2.55
C VAL A 81 -5.02 9.39 -3.23
N ILE A 82 -5.70 9.36 -4.37
CA ILE A 82 -5.98 10.51 -5.24
C ILE A 82 -7.46 10.84 -5.18
N HIS A 83 -7.79 12.13 -5.13
CA HIS A 83 -9.16 12.60 -5.24
C HIS A 83 -9.61 12.64 -6.71
N GLY A 84 -10.66 11.89 -7.02
CA GLY A 84 -11.20 11.69 -8.36
C GLY A 84 -10.46 10.63 -9.19
N ARG A 85 -10.85 10.52 -10.47
CA ARG A 85 -10.25 9.59 -11.45
C ARG A 85 -9.17 10.22 -12.33
N VAL A 86 -9.22 11.55 -12.50
CA VAL A 86 -8.33 12.31 -13.41
C VAL A 86 -7.32 13.17 -12.64
N GLY A 87 -7.49 13.29 -11.32
CA GLY A 87 -6.56 14.00 -10.45
C GLY A 87 -5.14 13.44 -10.58
N LYS A 88 -4.15 14.33 -10.59
CA LYS A 88 -2.72 13.94 -10.64
C LYS A 88 -2.05 14.09 -9.29
N GLU A 89 -2.51 15.02 -8.46
CA GLU A 89 -1.97 15.22 -7.13
C GLU A 89 -2.66 14.26 -6.14
N PRO A 90 -1.90 13.46 -5.39
CA PRO A 90 -2.48 12.65 -4.32
C PRO A 90 -3.01 13.55 -3.21
N LEU A 91 -3.99 13.07 -2.44
CA LEU A 91 -4.28 13.58 -1.09
C LEU A 91 -3.14 13.20 -0.14
N VAL A 92 -2.66 11.97 -0.25
CA VAL A 92 -1.58 11.42 0.56
C VAL A 92 -0.85 10.32 -0.20
N ARG A 93 0.45 10.21 0.06
CA ARG A 93 1.33 9.20 -0.52
C ARG A 93 2.19 8.52 0.54
N TRP A 94 2.37 7.22 0.42
CA TRP A 94 3.32 6.42 1.18
C TRP A 94 4.42 5.95 0.26
N ASP A 95 5.65 6.33 0.59
CA ASP A 95 6.82 5.99 -0.20
C ASP A 95 7.72 5.07 0.61
N TYR A 96 8.26 4.07 -0.07
CA TYR A 96 9.39 3.28 0.40
C TYR A 96 10.46 3.25 -0.68
N ILE A 97 11.69 3.59 -0.29
CA ILE A 97 12.89 3.54 -1.11
C ILE A 97 13.92 2.78 -0.30
N ARG A 98 14.36 1.63 -0.79
CA ARG A 98 15.32 0.76 -0.09
C ARG A 98 16.63 1.47 0.21
N SER A 99 17.15 2.22 -0.76
CA SER A 99 18.43 2.93 -0.70
C SER A 99 18.27 4.37 -1.19
N PRO A 100 17.73 5.29 -0.36
CA PRO A 100 17.53 6.68 -0.76
C PRO A 100 18.87 7.37 -1.03
N ARG A 101 18.90 8.25 -2.04
CA ARG A 101 20.12 8.99 -2.43
C ARG A 101 20.39 10.23 -1.56
N SER A 102 19.48 10.57 -0.67
CA SER A 102 19.55 11.71 0.25
C SER A 102 19.19 11.26 1.67
N ASN A 103 19.13 12.21 2.60
CA ASN A 103 18.77 11.97 4.01
C ASN A 103 17.27 11.72 4.25
N ILE A 104 16.48 11.47 3.20
CA ILE A 104 15.07 11.11 3.38
C ILE A 104 14.95 9.72 4.03
N PRO A 105 13.94 9.50 4.90
CA PRO A 105 13.70 8.19 5.48
C PRO A 105 13.36 7.15 4.41
N CYS A 106 13.83 5.91 4.60
CA CYS A 106 13.53 4.81 3.68
C CYS A 106 12.02 4.54 3.54
N ALA A 107 11.23 4.80 4.57
CA ALA A 107 9.77 4.76 4.52
C ALA A 107 9.22 6.09 5.07
N HIS A 108 8.32 6.74 4.34
CA HIS A 108 7.76 8.01 4.76
C HIS A 108 6.36 8.26 4.17
N VAL A 109 5.63 9.18 4.80
CA VAL A 109 4.30 9.60 4.36
C VAL A 109 4.37 11.06 3.95
N GLN A 110 3.91 11.36 2.74
CA GLN A 110 3.75 12.71 2.23
C GLN A 110 2.27 13.04 2.19
N VAL A 111 1.87 14.03 2.99
CA VAL A 111 0.49 14.50 3.02
C VAL A 111 0.42 15.73 2.13
N HIS A 112 -0.41 15.64 1.11
CA HIS A 112 -0.57 16.61 0.05
C HIS A 112 -1.92 17.31 0.17
N SER A 113 -2.21 18.16 -0.83
CA SER A 113 -3.53 18.71 -1.10
C SER A 113 -4.02 19.79 -0.13
N HIS A 114 -4.85 20.68 -0.68
CA HIS A 114 -5.49 21.77 0.04
C HIS A 114 -6.62 21.25 0.95
N ARG A 115 -7.01 22.08 1.92
CA ARG A 115 -8.00 21.72 2.94
C ARG A 115 -9.36 21.31 2.35
N ASP A 116 -9.74 21.90 1.23
CA ASP A 116 -11.01 21.72 0.53
C ASP A 116 -11.14 20.32 -0.10
N GLU A 117 -10.12 19.82 -0.80
CA GLU A 117 -10.14 18.46 -1.36
C GLU A 117 -10.23 17.40 -0.27
N TRP A 118 -9.47 17.56 0.83
CA TRP A 118 -9.59 16.69 2.00
C TRP A 118 -10.98 16.71 2.61
N THR A 119 -11.55 17.92 2.78
CA THR A 119 -12.90 18.09 3.34
C THR A 119 -13.93 17.42 2.43
N HIS A 120 -13.83 17.63 1.12
CA HIS A 120 -14.72 17.06 0.12
C HIS A 120 -14.64 15.53 0.10
N ALA A 121 -13.41 14.97 0.05
CA ALA A 121 -13.18 13.54 0.07
C ALA A 121 -13.73 12.87 1.35
N LEU A 122 -13.55 13.49 2.51
CA LEU A 122 -14.05 12.97 3.79
C LEU A 122 -15.58 13.07 3.95
N LEU A 123 -16.22 14.04 3.29
CA LEU A 123 -17.67 14.20 3.31
C LEU A 123 -18.37 13.26 2.32
N LEU A 124 -17.81 13.10 1.12
CA LEU A 124 -18.46 12.37 0.04
C LEU A 124 -17.94 10.93 -0.16
N GLY A 125 -16.88 10.51 0.53
CA GLY A 125 -16.26 9.19 0.32
C GLY A 125 -17.20 8.01 0.50
N GLY A 126 -18.10 8.09 1.48
CA GLY A 126 -19.10 7.06 1.76
C GLY A 126 -19.41 6.96 3.24
N ASN A 127 -20.32 6.07 3.63
CA ASN A 127 -20.79 5.91 5.02
C ASN A 127 -20.70 4.45 5.51
N HIS A 128 -19.85 3.63 4.88
CA HIS A 128 -19.78 2.20 5.19
C HIS A 128 -18.92 1.89 6.42
N SER A 129 -18.08 2.83 6.88
CA SER A 129 -17.31 2.70 8.12
C SER A 129 -17.92 3.47 9.29
N ARG A 130 -17.66 3.02 10.53
CA ARG A 130 -18.08 3.72 11.76
C ARG A 130 -17.49 5.13 11.85
N ARG A 131 -16.22 5.30 11.43
CA ARG A 131 -15.52 6.60 11.45
C ARG A 131 -16.18 7.59 10.50
N SER A 132 -16.45 7.16 9.26
CA SER A 132 -17.11 8.03 8.29
C SER A 132 -18.53 8.41 8.72
N ARG A 133 -19.33 7.44 9.20
CA ARG A 133 -20.68 7.73 9.76
C ARG A 133 -20.66 8.73 10.91
N ARG A 134 -19.66 8.65 11.79
CA ARG A 134 -19.52 9.60 12.90
C ARG A 134 -19.19 11.00 12.40
N ARG A 135 -18.37 11.12 11.36
CA ARG A 135 -18.01 12.42 10.76
C ARG A 135 -19.21 13.06 10.07
N THR A 136 -19.98 12.31 9.28
CA THR A 136 -21.13 12.87 8.56
C THR A 136 -22.33 13.20 9.45
N LYS A 137 -22.50 12.51 10.59
CA LYS A 137 -23.57 12.81 11.56
C LYS A 137 -23.35 14.11 12.35
N ASN A 138 -22.11 14.60 12.44
CA ASN A 138 -21.78 15.77 13.24
C ASN A 138 -21.90 17.07 12.42
N ASN A 139 -23.13 17.56 12.24
CA ASN A 139 -23.42 18.77 11.47
C ASN A 139 -22.75 20.04 12.04
N ALA A 140 -22.29 20.01 13.30
CA ALA A 140 -21.63 21.15 13.95
C ALA A 140 -20.13 21.25 13.65
N ARG A 141 -19.52 20.25 13.00
CA ARG A 141 -18.07 20.22 12.76
C ARG A 141 -17.72 19.67 11.37
N THR A 142 -17.09 20.52 10.56
CA THR A 142 -16.49 20.11 9.29
C THR A 142 -15.37 19.08 9.53
N PRO A 143 -15.34 17.95 8.79
CA PRO A 143 -14.24 16.99 8.84
C PRO A 143 -12.91 17.66 8.52
N ARG A 144 -11.84 17.25 9.22
CA ARG A 144 -10.49 17.78 9.02
C ARG A 144 -9.51 16.64 8.78
N ILE A 145 -8.42 16.94 8.09
CA ILE A 145 -7.30 16.02 7.92
C ILE A 145 -6.72 15.52 9.25
N ALA A 146 -6.79 16.35 10.30
CA ALA A 146 -6.39 15.97 11.66
C ALA A 146 -7.23 14.82 12.26
N ASP A 147 -8.36 14.45 11.64
CA ASP A 147 -9.21 13.32 12.04
C ASP A 147 -8.85 12.01 11.31
N VAL A 148 -7.85 12.03 10.43
CA VAL A 148 -7.42 10.91 9.58
C VAL A 148 -6.24 10.18 10.22
N HIS A 149 -6.33 8.85 10.31
CA HIS A 149 -5.27 8.01 10.87
C HIS A 149 -4.50 7.36 9.73
N PHE A 150 -3.32 7.90 9.43
CA PHE A 150 -2.46 7.38 8.38
C PHE A 150 -1.76 6.08 8.84
N PRO A 151 -1.91 4.96 8.13
CA PRO A 151 -1.17 3.74 8.44
C PRO A 151 0.33 3.96 8.25
N VAL A 152 1.13 3.30 9.10
CA VAL A 152 2.60 3.33 9.01
C VAL A 152 3.22 1.94 8.97
N GLY A 153 2.40 0.87 8.87
CA GLY A 153 2.84 -0.52 8.67
C GLY A 153 2.79 -1.38 9.92
N GLY A 154 1.58 -1.55 10.46
CA GLY A 154 1.38 -2.24 11.72
C GLY A 154 2.27 -1.71 12.86
N ARG A 155 2.79 -2.62 13.70
CA ARG A 155 3.61 -2.26 14.88
C ARG A 155 5.09 -2.04 14.56
N ARG A 156 5.61 -2.55 13.44
CA ARG A 156 7.07 -2.67 13.21
C ARG A 156 7.54 -2.50 11.77
N PHE A 157 6.65 -2.52 10.79
CA PHE A 157 7.03 -2.56 9.38
C PHE A 157 6.42 -1.40 8.63
N ARG A 158 6.48 -1.43 7.30
CA ARG A 158 5.87 -0.43 6.40
C ARG A 158 4.54 -0.96 5.86
N PRO A 159 3.61 -0.08 5.45
CA PRO A 159 2.33 -0.51 4.93
C PRO A 159 2.45 -1.42 3.71
N CYS A 160 1.54 -2.38 3.57
CA CYS A 160 1.25 -3.02 2.29
C CYS A 160 0.05 -2.35 1.58
N LEU A 161 -0.23 -2.77 0.33
CA LEU A 161 -1.36 -2.24 -0.44
C LEU A 161 -2.70 -2.47 0.27
N GLU A 162 -2.88 -3.63 0.91
CA GLU A 162 -4.09 -4.00 1.63
C GLU A 162 -4.37 -3.06 2.81
N GLU A 163 -3.33 -2.60 3.52
CA GLU A 163 -3.47 -1.58 4.56
C GLU A 163 -3.94 -0.25 3.99
N ILE A 164 -3.48 0.13 2.79
CA ILE A 164 -3.92 1.37 2.12
C ILE A 164 -5.38 1.25 1.65
N ILE A 165 -5.78 0.08 1.16
CA ILE A 165 -7.18 -0.20 0.79
C ILE A 165 -8.08 -0.15 2.04
N LEU A 166 -7.68 -0.80 3.14
CA LEU A 166 -8.43 -0.73 4.40
C LEU A 166 -8.46 0.69 4.97
N PHE A 167 -7.38 1.46 4.81
CA PHE A 167 -7.37 2.88 5.15
C PHE A 167 -8.44 3.64 4.37
N VAL A 168 -8.55 3.45 3.05
CA VAL A 168 -9.61 4.10 2.26
C VAL A 168 -11.00 3.67 2.70
N ILE A 169 -11.21 2.37 2.95
CA ILE A 169 -12.49 1.85 3.46
C ILE A 169 -12.84 2.49 4.81
N ASP A 170 -11.91 2.47 5.76
CA ASP A 170 -12.21 2.85 7.13
C ASP A 170 -12.17 4.36 7.36
N GLU A 171 -11.31 5.10 6.68
CA GLU A 171 -11.23 6.56 6.79
C GLU A 171 -12.19 7.26 5.84
N PHE A 172 -12.36 6.83 4.59
CA PHE A 172 -13.26 7.53 3.67
C PHE A 172 -14.65 6.90 3.60
N GLY A 173 -14.84 5.74 4.26
CA GLY A 173 -16.14 5.09 4.33
C GLY A 173 -16.53 4.39 3.03
N ALA A 174 -15.55 4.01 2.21
CA ALA A 174 -15.78 3.26 0.98
C ALA A 174 -16.45 1.91 1.24
N ALA A 175 -17.28 1.46 0.30
CA ALA A 175 -17.93 0.16 0.39
C ALA A 175 -16.91 -0.98 0.30
N CYS A 176 -17.14 -2.04 1.08
CA CYS A 176 -16.33 -3.25 1.06
C CYS A 176 -17.19 -4.41 1.56
N THR A 177 -17.13 -5.55 0.85
CA THR A 177 -17.81 -6.76 1.31
C THR A 177 -17.08 -7.39 2.50
N PRO A 178 -17.76 -8.13 3.39
CA PRO A 178 -17.10 -8.84 4.49
C PRO A 178 -16.00 -9.80 4.02
N GLN A 179 -16.21 -10.46 2.88
CA GLN A 179 -15.25 -11.39 2.26
C GLN A 179 -14.00 -10.64 1.77
N ALA A 180 -14.18 -9.52 1.08
CA ALA A 180 -13.07 -8.69 0.63
C ALA A 180 -12.26 -8.16 1.82
N ARG A 181 -12.93 -7.64 2.87
CA ARG A 181 -12.24 -7.22 4.09
C ARG A 181 -11.43 -8.33 4.73
N LYS A 182 -11.99 -9.55 4.82
CA LYS A 182 -11.28 -10.71 5.40
C LYS A 182 -10.05 -11.07 4.57
N ALA A 183 -10.15 -11.05 3.25
CA ALA A 183 -9.03 -11.31 2.35
C ALA A 183 -7.91 -10.25 2.50
N LEU A 184 -8.27 -8.97 2.59
CA LEU A 184 -7.33 -7.89 2.86
C LEU A 184 -6.60 -8.09 4.20
N GLN A 185 -7.33 -8.42 5.27
CA GLN A 185 -6.75 -8.68 6.58
C GLN A 185 -5.81 -9.90 6.59
N HIS A 186 -6.14 -10.94 5.84
CA HIS A 186 -5.26 -12.09 5.66
C HIS A 186 -3.97 -11.71 4.93
N GLY A 187 -4.07 -10.94 3.85
CA GLY A 187 -2.89 -10.46 3.10
C GLY A 187 -1.95 -9.61 3.98
N ILE A 188 -2.49 -8.82 4.90
CA ILE A 188 -1.70 -8.08 5.90
C ILE A 188 -0.92 -9.03 6.82
N GLN A 189 -1.55 -10.11 7.29
CA GLN A 189 -0.87 -11.10 8.14
C GLN A 189 0.27 -11.79 7.38
N GLU A 190 0.04 -12.21 6.14
CA GLU A 190 1.07 -12.82 5.28
C GLU A 190 2.21 -11.84 5.00
N TRP A 191 1.89 -10.56 4.76
CA TRP A 191 2.88 -9.51 4.59
C TRP A 191 3.75 -9.33 5.83
N ASP A 192 3.14 -9.20 7.01
CA ASP A 192 3.84 -9.03 8.28
C ASP A 192 4.77 -10.21 8.58
N GLU A 193 4.30 -11.44 8.36
CA GLU A 193 5.13 -12.63 8.52
C GLU A 193 6.32 -12.62 7.55
N ASN A 194 6.11 -12.21 6.29
CA ASN A 194 7.18 -12.12 5.31
C ASN A 194 8.21 -11.04 5.65
N GLN A 195 7.76 -9.87 6.14
CA GLN A 195 8.67 -8.84 6.64
C GLN A 195 9.46 -9.32 7.87
N LEU A 196 8.81 -10.04 8.79
CA LEU A 196 9.48 -10.62 9.96
C LEU A 196 10.53 -11.66 9.56
N ARG A 197 10.19 -12.59 8.67
CA ARG A 197 11.15 -13.58 8.14
C ARG A 197 12.35 -12.89 7.49
N ALA A 198 12.13 -11.79 6.75
CA ALA A 198 13.21 -11.01 6.17
C ALA A 198 14.08 -10.32 7.24
N ALA A 199 13.47 -9.69 8.24
CA ALA A 199 14.18 -9.04 9.33
C ALA A 199 15.05 -10.00 10.15
N VAL A 200 14.51 -11.19 10.48
CA VAL A 200 15.22 -12.26 11.19
C VAL A 200 16.39 -12.76 10.35
N ARG A 201 16.19 -13.04 9.06
CA ARG A 201 17.25 -13.52 8.16
C ARG A 201 18.39 -12.52 8.04
N ASN A 202 18.08 -11.23 8.02
CA ASN A 202 19.08 -10.18 7.92
C ASN A 202 19.85 -9.95 9.23
N ASN A 203 19.34 -10.42 10.37
CA ASN A 203 19.91 -10.21 11.69
C ASN A 203 19.87 -11.49 12.55
N PRO A 204 20.48 -12.60 12.11
CA PRO A 204 20.33 -13.89 12.76
C PRO A 204 20.88 -13.89 14.19
N THR A 205 21.98 -13.18 14.44
CA THR A 205 22.58 -13.04 15.78
C THR A 205 21.62 -12.37 16.77
N ILE A 206 20.99 -11.25 16.37
CA ILE A 206 20.01 -10.55 17.22
C ILE A 206 18.79 -11.43 17.45
N ALA A 207 18.34 -12.17 16.43
CA ALA A 207 17.22 -13.09 16.57
C ALA A 207 17.52 -14.22 17.57
N LEU A 208 18.73 -14.78 17.56
CA LEU A 208 19.17 -15.79 18.53
C LEU A 208 19.19 -15.22 19.95
N GLN A 209 19.78 -14.03 20.15
CA GLN A 209 19.82 -13.36 21.45
C GLN A 209 18.42 -13.09 22.03
N ALA A 210 17.43 -12.81 21.18
CA ALA A 210 16.06 -12.57 21.62
C ALA A 210 15.37 -13.82 22.22
N PHE A 211 15.92 -15.03 22.04
CA PHE A 211 15.42 -16.26 22.67
C PHE A 211 16.11 -16.57 24.02
N GLU A 212 17.20 -15.88 24.34
CA GLU A 212 17.97 -16.08 25.57
C GLU A 212 17.51 -15.16 26.72
N ALA A 213 16.62 -14.21 26.44
CA ALA A 213 16.05 -13.25 27.38
C ALA A 213 14.67 -13.68 27.89
#